data_AF-A0AB35HRG3-F1
#
_entry.id   AF-A0AB35HRG3-F1
#
_cell.length_a   1.000
_cell.length_b   1.000
_cell.length_c   1.000
_cell.angle_alpha   90.00
_cell.angle_beta   90.00
_cell.angle_gamma   90.00
#
_symmetry.space_group_name_H-M   'P 1'
#
loop_
_entity.id
_entity.type
_entity.pdbx_description
1 polymer ?
#
loop_
_entity_poly.entity_id
_entity_poly.type
_entity_poly.pdbx_seq_one_letter_code
_entity_poly.pdbx_strand_id
1 'polypeptide(L)'
;MQDNQYVLYYSYPFKEKFVPIKVIYEIQQLVETHFHIQMNESELYYLQALLSSKTTSNIKEAVNETQSWYLNLVNQIISNVNENYLINLDDDEFKLKFALHVQNMVIRSSNNFSFKNPLTQSIKSTSPLIYDLSVYIANLLSEKLNIQLSEDEITYIALHVGSCLELKQKSNNYNSINVVLICPAYNNLHQVIKEKLESYFANQLSITKTITRIDSRIAEVDGDLIISTVTLPFNLNVKHILINTFMNEEDILNIQTKVNQIKHEKKQQRIKQNLISLFDKKLFLVTNKIFEDEFEVIRLITRKMISLNLVKQNFAEDVLKREKLSSTAFNNIVAVPHSINMNALQTSIAVLITKKPIHWGEASNIKITSLIAMNYEERNIYRDIYDEYIKILSDTENVNKLARSETYEGFIDQLIELIDEQNEGE
;
A
#
# COMPACT_ATOMS: atom_id res chain seq x y z
N MET A 1 -18.86 -34.13 20.14
CA MET A 1 -19.11 -33.92 18.70
C MET A 1 -20.52 -33.38 18.53
N GLN A 2 -20.67 -32.06 18.40
CA GLN A 2 -21.94 -31.45 17.98
C GLN A 2 -21.78 -31.01 16.53
N ASP A 3 -22.75 -31.39 15.71
CA ASP A 3 -22.87 -31.03 14.30
C ASP A 3 -22.79 -29.50 14.08
N ASN A 4 -22.17 -29.13 12.96
CA ASN A 4 -22.06 -27.78 12.38
C ASN A 4 -23.33 -26.92 12.55
N GLN A 5 -23.42 -26.15 13.64
CA GLN A 5 -24.56 -25.25 13.88
C GLN A 5 -24.35 -23.80 13.43
N TYR A 6 -23.19 -23.44 12.85
CA TYR A 6 -22.85 -22.02 12.65
C TYR A 6 -22.60 -21.57 11.21
N VAL A 7 -22.92 -22.38 10.19
CA VAL A 7 -22.92 -21.92 8.79
C VAL A 7 -24.37 -21.67 8.36
N LEU A 8 -24.83 -20.42 8.47
CA LEU A 8 -26.10 -19.98 7.89
C LEU A 8 -25.96 -19.93 6.35
N TYR A 9 -26.91 -20.55 5.66
CA TYR A 9 -26.87 -21.02 4.26
C TYR A 9 -26.64 -19.97 3.15
N TYR A 10 -25.89 -20.42 2.11
CA TYR A 10 -25.52 -19.86 0.76
C TYR A 10 -24.49 -18.71 0.75
N SER A 11 -23.26 -18.79 0.17
CA SER A 11 -22.76 -19.42 -1.06
C SER A 11 -21.48 -20.28 -0.84
N TYR A 12 -21.50 -21.21 0.11
CA TYR A 12 -20.38 -22.14 0.36
C TYR A 12 -20.83 -23.59 0.14
N PRO A 13 -20.35 -24.30 -0.91
CA PRO A 13 -20.94 -25.58 -1.30
C PRO A 13 -20.33 -26.81 -0.61
N PHE A 14 -19.33 -26.64 0.27
CA PHE A 14 -18.59 -27.77 0.84
C PHE A 14 -18.75 -27.88 2.37
N LYS A 15 -18.72 -29.12 2.89
CA LYS A 15 -18.47 -29.36 4.32
C LYS A 15 -16.99 -29.70 4.46
N GLU A 16 -16.21 -28.79 5.05
CA GLU A 16 -14.79 -29.03 5.26
C GLU A 16 -14.57 -30.24 6.16
N LYS A 17 -13.64 -31.11 5.77
CA LYS A 17 -13.32 -32.33 6.51
C LYS A 17 -12.05 -32.09 7.31
N PHE A 18 -12.15 -32.24 8.63
CA PHE A 18 -10.97 -32.31 9.48
C PHE A 18 -10.10 -33.50 9.08
N VAL A 19 -8.80 -33.39 9.37
CA VAL A 19 -7.86 -34.51 9.36
C VAL A 19 -8.49 -35.69 10.10
N PRO A 20 -8.42 -36.92 9.55
CA PRO A 20 -9.02 -38.08 10.19
C PRO A 20 -8.60 -38.21 11.64
N ILE A 21 -9.57 -38.42 12.54
CA ILE A 21 -9.32 -38.53 14.00
C ILE A 21 -8.28 -39.61 14.33
N LYS A 22 -8.15 -40.63 13.46
CA LYS A 22 -7.13 -41.67 13.58
C LYS A 22 -5.72 -41.10 13.67
N VAL A 23 -5.37 -40.12 12.84
CA VAL A 23 -4.06 -39.46 12.86
C VAL A 23 -3.82 -38.75 14.20
N ILE A 24 -4.88 -38.17 14.78
CA ILE A 24 -4.81 -37.47 16.07
C ILE A 24 -4.54 -38.44 17.20
N TYR A 25 -5.21 -39.61 17.20
CA TYR A 25 -4.96 -40.66 18.18
C TYR A 25 -3.56 -41.27 18.05
N GLU A 26 -3.04 -41.41 16.83
CA GLU A 26 -1.64 -41.84 16.62
C GLU A 26 -0.64 -40.83 17.22
N ILE A 27 -0.88 -39.53 17.02
CA ILE A 27 -0.04 -38.48 17.63
C ILE A 27 -0.18 -38.46 19.15
N GLN A 28 -1.41 -38.60 19.68
CA GLN A 28 -1.66 -38.71 21.12
C GLN A 28 -0.81 -39.84 21.72
N GLN A 29 -0.89 -41.04 21.14
CA GLN A 29 -0.16 -42.19 21.65
C GLN A 29 1.36 -41.93 21.70
N LEU A 30 1.91 -41.29 20.67
CA LEU A 30 3.33 -40.94 20.63
C LEU A 30 3.70 -39.91 21.73
N VAL A 31 2.88 -38.87 21.89
CA VAL A 31 3.12 -37.81 22.89
C VAL A 31 3.01 -38.36 24.31
N GLU A 32 1.95 -39.12 24.61
CA GLU A 32 1.74 -39.70 25.95
C GLU A 32 2.82 -40.72 26.31
N THR A 33 3.29 -41.52 25.33
CA THR A 33 4.36 -42.50 25.56
C THR A 33 5.71 -41.82 25.80
N HIS A 34 6.04 -40.77 25.04
CA HIS A 34 7.36 -40.14 25.08
C HIS A 34 7.51 -39.13 26.22
N PHE A 35 6.47 -38.34 26.49
CA PHE A 35 6.51 -37.25 27.47
C PHE A 35 5.82 -37.61 28.80
N HIS A 36 5.17 -38.78 28.90
CA HIS A 36 4.45 -39.24 30.09
C HIS A 36 3.38 -38.25 30.57
N ILE A 37 2.71 -37.58 29.63
CA ILE A 37 1.54 -36.72 29.88
C ILE A 37 0.27 -37.41 29.39
N GLN A 38 -0.90 -36.87 29.74
CA GLN A 38 -2.20 -37.31 29.20
C GLN A 38 -2.86 -36.15 28.47
N MET A 39 -3.36 -36.41 27.27
CA MET A 39 -4.10 -35.42 26.49
C MET A 39 -5.60 -35.64 26.68
N ASN A 40 -6.31 -34.57 27.06
CA ASN A 40 -7.76 -34.62 27.18
C ASN A 40 -8.47 -34.38 25.82
N GLU A 41 -9.79 -34.61 25.77
CA GLU A 41 -10.57 -34.44 24.53
C GLU A 41 -10.49 -33.02 23.94
N SER A 42 -10.34 -31.99 24.77
CA SER A 42 -10.22 -30.60 24.30
C SER A 42 -8.86 -30.36 23.63
N GLU A 43 -7.78 -30.95 24.16
CA GLU A 43 -6.45 -30.88 23.58
C GLU A 43 -6.35 -31.66 22.27
N LEU A 44 -7.00 -32.83 22.19
CA LEU A 44 -7.09 -33.61 20.95
C LEU A 44 -7.89 -32.88 19.89
N TYR A 45 -9.01 -32.26 20.26
CA TYR A 45 -9.79 -31.43 19.37
C TYR A 45 -8.98 -30.22 18.86
N TYR A 46 -8.25 -29.55 19.75
CA TYR A 46 -7.37 -28.44 19.39
C TYR A 46 -6.24 -28.87 18.43
N LEU A 47 -5.62 -30.03 18.68
CA LEU A 47 -4.61 -30.61 17.79
C LEU A 47 -5.19 -30.97 16.43
N GLN A 48 -6.40 -31.56 16.39
CA GLN A 48 -7.10 -31.86 15.14
C GLN A 48 -7.36 -30.61 14.32
N ALA A 49 -7.80 -29.53 14.96
CA ALA A 49 -8.02 -28.26 14.32
C ALA A 49 -6.73 -27.62 13.82
N LEU A 50 -5.65 -27.68 14.60
CA LEU A 50 -4.32 -27.19 14.18
C LEU A 50 -3.83 -27.91 12.93
N LEU A 51 -3.89 -29.23 12.90
CA LEU A 51 -3.43 -29.99 11.73
C LEU A 51 -4.34 -29.71 10.53
N SER A 52 -5.66 -29.71 10.71
CA SER A 52 -6.60 -29.43 9.62
C SER A 52 -6.49 -28.02 9.05
N SER A 53 -6.06 -27.03 9.84
CA SER A 53 -5.96 -25.64 9.41
C SER A 53 -4.55 -25.16 9.05
N LYS A 54 -3.50 -25.93 9.42
CA LYS A 54 -2.09 -25.58 9.16
C LYS A 54 -1.37 -26.54 8.22
N THR A 55 -1.95 -27.69 7.91
CA THR A 55 -1.38 -28.59 6.90
C THR A 55 -1.89 -28.20 5.51
N THR A 56 -0.98 -28.22 4.55
CA THR A 56 -1.30 -28.15 3.13
C THR A 56 -1.12 -29.55 2.56
N SER A 57 -2.19 -30.17 2.06
CA SER A 57 -2.06 -31.39 1.28
C SER A 57 -1.12 -31.13 0.10
N ASN A 58 -0.18 -32.04 -0.16
CA ASN A 58 0.75 -31.91 -1.27
C ASN A 58 -0.03 -31.74 -2.59
N ILE A 59 0.19 -30.63 -3.29
CA ILE A 59 -0.49 -30.21 -4.53
C ILE A 59 -0.09 -31.08 -5.74
N LYS A 60 0.46 -32.27 -5.51
CA LYS A 60 0.82 -33.22 -6.58
C LYS A 60 -0.37 -34.08 -7.04
N GLU A 61 -1.50 -34.00 -6.34
CA GLU A 61 -2.76 -34.58 -6.78
C GLU A 61 -3.55 -33.58 -7.63
N ALA A 62 -4.36 -34.08 -8.58
CA ALA A 62 -5.17 -33.24 -9.45
C ALA A 62 -6.03 -32.27 -8.64
N VAL A 63 -6.12 -31.01 -9.10
CA VAL A 63 -6.95 -29.96 -8.48
C VAL A 63 -8.38 -30.49 -8.34
N ASN A 64 -8.81 -30.71 -7.10
CA ASN A 64 -10.17 -31.20 -6.85
C ASN A 64 -11.19 -30.05 -7.02
N GLU A 65 -12.49 -30.38 -7.11
CA GLU A 65 -13.55 -29.38 -7.32
C GLU A 65 -13.54 -28.26 -6.26
N THR A 66 -13.21 -28.60 -5.00
CA THR A 66 -13.09 -27.64 -3.90
C THR A 66 -11.94 -26.65 -4.13
N GLN A 67 -10.77 -27.12 -4.50
CA GLN A 67 -9.61 -26.27 -4.81
C GLN A 67 -9.89 -25.37 -6.01
N SER A 68 -10.55 -25.90 -7.05
CA SER A 68 -10.97 -25.11 -8.22
C SER A 68 -11.92 -23.98 -7.84
N TRP A 69 -12.86 -24.23 -6.93
CA TRP A 69 -13.78 -23.21 -6.44
C TRP A 69 -13.06 -22.08 -5.69
N TYR A 70 -12.15 -22.42 -4.77
CA TYR A 70 -11.36 -21.42 -4.04
C TYR A 70 -10.42 -20.63 -4.95
N LEU A 71 -9.81 -21.28 -5.95
CA LEU A 71 -9.04 -20.59 -6.99
C LEU A 71 -9.89 -19.58 -7.76
N ASN A 72 -11.11 -19.95 -8.14
CA ASN A 72 -12.04 -19.04 -8.82
C ASN A 72 -12.46 -17.86 -7.93
N LEU A 73 -12.71 -18.11 -6.64
CA LEU A 73 -12.98 -17.06 -5.66
C LEU A 73 -11.80 -16.08 -5.55
N VAL A 74 -10.56 -16.60 -5.43
CA VAL A 74 -9.35 -15.79 -5.37
C VAL A 74 -9.14 -14.98 -6.65
N ASN A 75 -9.39 -15.55 -7.83
CA ASN A 75 -9.32 -14.82 -9.10
C ASN A 75 -10.28 -13.62 -9.13
N GLN A 76 -11.51 -13.79 -8.64
CA GLN A 76 -12.46 -12.68 -8.54
C GLN A 76 -11.93 -11.59 -7.60
N ILE A 77 -11.42 -11.97 -6.42
CA ILE A 77 -10.85 -11.03 -5.46
C ILE A 77 -9.69 -10.25 -6.07
N ILE A 78 -8.77 -10.93 -6.78
CA ILE A 78 -7.64 -10.30 -7.45
C ILE A 78 -8.11 -9.32 -8.52
N SER A 79 -9.15 -9.66 -9.30
CA SER A 79 -9.75 -8.74 -10.28
C SER A 79 -10.28 -7.47 -9.60
N ASN A 80 -11.05 -7.62 -8.52
CA ASN A 80 -11.58 -6.50 -7.73
C ASN A 80 -10.46 -5.62 -7.15
N VAL A 81 -9.38 -6.24 -6.66
CA VAL A 81 -8.19 -5.51 -6.17
C VAL A 81 -7.54 -4.71 -7.29
N ASN A 82 -7.34 -5.32 -8.46
CA ASN A 82 -6.73 -4.65 -9.60
C ASN A 82 -7.61 -3.50 -10.13
N GLU A 83 -8.92 -3.67 -10.18
CA GLU A 83 -9.86 -2.64 -10.62
C GLU A 83 -9.90 -1.42 -9.68
N ASN A 84 -9.85 -1.64 -8.37
CA ASN A 84 -9.97 -0.58 -7.37
C ASN A 84 -8.62 0.05 -7.00
N TYR A 85 -7.56 -0.73 -6.86
CA TYR A 85 -6.25 -0.25 -6.39
C TYR A 85 -5.19 -0.16 -7.49
N LEU A 86 -5.46 -0.66 -8.70
CA LEU A 86 -4.47 -0.80 -9.79
C LEU A 86 -3.24 -1.62 -9.37
N ILE A 87 -3.46 -2.55 -8.46
CA ILE A 87 -2.45 -3.46 -7.95
C ILE A 87 -2.66 -4.82 -8.59
N ASN A 88 -1.68 -5.24 -9.38
CA ASN A 88 -1.70 -6.55 -10.02
C ASN A 88 -1.17 -7.63 -9.07
N LEU A 89 -2.06 -8.45 -8.52
CA LEU A 89 -1.75 -9.65 -7.74
C LEU A 89 -1.84 -10.95 -8.57
N ASP A 90 -1.98 -10.86 -9.89
CA ASP A 90 -2.04 -12.02 -10.78
C ASP A 90 -0.65 -12.68 -10.85
N ASP A 91 -0.49 -13.74 -10.07
CA ASP A 91 0.68 -14.60 -10.01
C ASP A 91 0.20 -16.01 -9.65
N ASP A 92 0.60 -17.03 -10.42
CA ASP A 92 0.06 -18.38 -10.29
C ASP A 92 0.41 -19.04 -8.95
N GLU A 93 1.62 -18.78 -8.44
CA GLU A 93 2.07 -19.31 -7.15
C GLU A 93 1.33 -18.63 -5.99
N PHE A 94 1.14 -17.31 -6.06
CA PHE A 94 0.34 -16.54 -5.11
C PHE A 94 -1.11 -17.04 -5.09
N LYS A 95 -1.77 -17.14 -6.25
CA LYS A 95 -3.16 -17.60 -6.37
C LYS A 95 -3.38 -18.94 -5.70
N LEU A 96 -2.48 -19.89 -5.97
CA LEU A 96 -2.55 -21.24 -5.41
C LEU A 96 -2.36 -21.25 -3.89
N LYS A 97 -1.32 -20.59 -3.38
CA LYS A 97 -1.06 -20.50 -1.94
C LYS A 97 -2.17 -19.75 -1.20
N PHE A 98 -2.67 -18.68 -1.79
CA PHE A 98 -3.72 -17.86 -1.19
C PHE A 98 -5.07 -18.60 -1.20
N ALA A 99 -5.41 -19.35 -2.25
CA ALA A 99 -6.61 -20.19 -2.28
C ALA A 99 -6.60 -21.25 -1.16
N LEU A 100 -5.45 -21.89 -0.93
CA LEU A 100 -5.27 -22.82 0.19
C LEU A 100 -5.39 -22.11 1.55
N HIS A 101 -4.83 -20.91 1.66
CA HIS A 101 -4.97 -20.11 2.88
C HIS A 101 -6.44 -19.77 3.15
N VAL A 102 -7.18 -19.31 2.14
CA VAL A 102 -8.62 -19.01 2.23
C VAL A 102 -9.41 -20.25 2.62
N GLN A 103 -9.11 -21.41 2.03
CA GLN A 103 -9.73 -22.68 2.42
C GLN A 103 -9.54 -22.95 3.92
N ASN A 104 -8.30 -22.90 4.39
CA ASN A 104 -7.98 -23.15 5.80
C ASN A 104 -8.58 -22.07 6.72
N MET A 105 -8.68 -20.83 6.26
CA MET A 105 -9.34 -19.72 6.96
C MET A 105 -10.83 -19.99 7.16
N VAL A 106 -11.53 -20.52 6.14
CA VAL A 106 -12.95 -20.92 6.29
C VAL A 106 -13.10 -22.01 7.35
N ILE A 107 -12.20 -22.99 7.40
CA ILE A 107 -12.18 -24.03 8.44
C ILE A 107 -12.06 -23.40 9.82
N ARG A 108 -11.12 -22.47 10.00
CA ARG A 108 -10.88 -21.79 11.27
C ARG A 108 -12.10 -20.97 11.70
N SER A 109 -12.58 -20.09 10.83
CA SER A 109 -13.71 -19.19 11.10
C SER A 109 -15.00 -19.96 11.40
N SER A 110 -15.31 -21.01 10.63
CA SER A 110 -16.52 -21.84 10.84
C SER A 110 -16.54 -22.60 12.17
N ASN A 111 -15.37 -22.76 12.80
CA ASN A 111 -15.22 -23.47 14.08
C ASN A 111 -14.78 -22.55 15.22
N ASN A 112 -14.86 -21.22 15.05
CA ASN A 112 -14.43 -20.21 16.03
C ASN A 112 -12.98 -20.40 16.53
N PHE A 113 -12.10 -20.91 15.66
CA PHE A 113 -10.67 -20.89 15.94
C PHE A 113 -10.08 -19.57 15.47
N SER A 114 -9.35 -18.89 16.36
CA SER A 114 -8.51 -17.74 16.01
C SER A 114 -7.12 -17.97 16.54
N PHE A 115 -6.11 -17.70 15.72
CA PHE A 115 -4.70 -17.77 16.12
C PHE A 115 -4.13 -16.36 16.13
N LYS A 116 -3.64 -15.93 17.30
CA LYS A 116 -3.00 -14.63 17.42
C LYS A 116 -1.80 -14.51 16.48
N ASN A 117 -1.76 -13.42 15.73
CA ASN A 117 -0.63 -13.09 14.89
C ASN A 117 0.20 -11.98 15.56
N PRO A 118 1.44 -12.25 16.00
CA PRO A 118 2.27 -11.25 16.69
C PRO A 118 2.71 -10.10 15.78
N LEU A 119 2.49 -10.19 14.47
CA LEU A 119 2.94 -9.19 13.50
C LEU A 119 1.90 -8.11 13.19
N THR A 120 0.68 -8.20 13.72
CA THR A 120 -0.43 -7.27 13.39
C THR A 120 -0.02 -5.80 13.51
N GLN A 121 0.51 -5.40 14.66
CA GLN A 121 0.92 -4.01 14.87
C GLN A 121 2.11 -3.59 13.99
N SER A 122 3.06 -4.50 13.77
CA SER A 122 4.25 -4.24 12.95
C SER A 122 3.88 -4.02 11.48
N ILE A 123 2.98 -4.82 10.92
CA ILE A 123 2.55 -4.68 9.52
C ILE A 123 1.73 -3.40 9.35
N LYS A 124 0.87 -3.05 10.31
CA LYS A 124 0.10 -1.78 10.27
C LYS A 124 0.99 -0.55 10.22
N SER A 125 2.12 -0.56 10.92
CA SER A 125 3.04 0.58 10.95
C SER A 125 4.05 0.59 9.80
N THR A 126 4.61 -0.57 9.43
CA THR A 126 5.68 -0.69 8.42
C THR A 126 5.18 -0.81 6.99
N SER A 127 3.98 -1.40 6.81
CA SER A 127 3.38 -1.65 5.49
C SER A 127 1.88 -1.30 5.45
N PRO A 128 1.50 -0.02 5.68
CA PRO A 128 0.10 0.39 5.84
C PRO A 128 -0.77 0.11 4.62
N LEU A 129 -0.25 0.30 3.40
CA LEU A 129 -0.99 -0.01 2.17
C LEU A 129 -1.26 -1.52 2.01
N ILE A 130 -0.28 -2.36 2.34
CA ILE A 130 -0.45 -3.82 2.29
C ILE A 130 -1.54 -4.23 3.29
N TYR A 131 -1.51 -3.66 4.49
CA TYR A 131 -2.52 -3.93 5.49
C TYR A 131 -3.90 -3.44 5.06
N ASP A 132 -3.99 -2.25 4.48
CA ASP A 132 -5.25 -1.68 4.00
C ASP A 132 -5.86 -2.53 2.88
N LEU A 133 -5.04 -2.94 1.91
CA LEU A 133 -5.45 -3.87 0.86
C LEU A 133 -5.96 -5.20 1.44
N SER A 134 -5.37 -5.65 2.55
CA SER A 134 -5.76 -6.88 3.23
C SER A 134 -7.10 -6.74 3.96
N VAL A 135 -7.40 -5.57 4.53
CA VAL A 135 -8.72 -5.25 5.09
C VAL A 135 -9.78 -5.27 3.98
N TYR A 136 -9.46 -4.70 2.81
CA TYR A 136 -10.35 -4.74 1.65
C TYR A 136 -10.62 -6.18 1.16
N ILE A 137 -9.56 -6.99 1.00
CA ILE A 137 -9.67 -8.41 0.64
C ILE A 137 -10.49 -9.18 1.70
N ALA A 138 -10.25 -8.93 2.98
CA ALA A 138 -10.98 -9.55 4.07
C ALA A 138 -12.48 -9.20 4.00
N ASN A 139 -12.85 -7.95 3.71
CA ASN A 139 -14.26 -7.58 3.51
C ASN A 139 -14.89 -8.35 2.34
N LEU A 140 -14.22 -8.45 1.19
CA LEU A 140 -14.71 -9.21 0.04
C LEU A 140 -14.90 -10.70 0.38
N LEU A 141 -13.96 -11.28 1.11
CA LEU A 141 -14.04 -12.66 1.59
C LEU A 141 -15.21 -12.83 2.55
N SER A 142 -15.33 -11.96 3.54
CA SER A 142 -16.44 -11.96 4.50
C SER A 142 -17.80 -11.87 3.83
N GLU A 143 -17.96 -11.02 2.81
CA GLU A 143 -19.22 -10.89 2.07
C GLU A 143 -19.52 -12.13 1.21
N LYS A 144 -18.52 -12.68 0.51
CA LYS A 144 -18.72 -13.84 -0.38
C LYS A 144 -18.89 -15.15 0.36
N LEU A 145 -18.23 -15.30 1.51
CA LEU A 145 -18.23 -16.52 2.33
C LEU A 145 -19.19 -16.45 3.52
N ASN A 146 -19.73 -15.27 3.82
CA ASN A 146 -20.57 -15.00 5.00
C ASN A 146 -19.89 -15.42 6.31
N ILE A 147 -18.61 -15.03 6.45
CA ILE A 147 -17.78 -15.33 7.64
C ILE A 147 -17.27 -14.04 8.28
N GLN A 148 -17.08 -14.07 9.59
CA GLN A 148 -16.38 -13.00 10.31
C GLN A 148 -14.90 -13.32 10.39
N LEU A 149 -14.07 -12.39 9.96
CA LEU A 149 -12.60 -12.49 10.02
C LEU A 149 -12.09 -11.67 11.19
N SER A 150 -11.17 -12.25 11.97
CA SER A 150 -10.46 -11.54 13.03
C SER A 150 -9.32 -10.71 12.46
N GLU A 151 -8.82 -9.75 13.25
CA GLU A 151 -7.67 -8.93 12.85
C GLU A 151 -6.43 -9.80 12.56
N ASP A 152 -6.29 -10.94 13.24
CA ASP A 152 -5.22 -11.89 12.99
C ASP A 152 -5.28 -12.53 11.59
N GLU A 153 -6.49 -12.83 11.09
CA GLU A 153 -6.67 -13.35 9.72
C GLU A 153 -6.35 -12.28 8.67
N ILE A 154 -6.70 -11.02 8.94
CA ILE A 154 -6.30 -9.88 8.09
C ILE A 154 -4.78 -9.78 8.02
N THR A 155 -4.07 -10.00 9.14
CA THR A 155 -2.61 -10.01 9.17
C THR A 155 -2.02 -11.18 8.36
N TYR A 156 -2.64 -12.36 8.37
CA TYR A 156 -2.20 -13.45 7.49
C TYR A 156 -2.41 -13.14 6.01
N ILE A 157 -3.55 -12.53 5.65
CA ILE A 157 -3.79 -12.04 4.28
C ILE A 157 -2.70 -11.03 3.90
N ALA A 158 -2.32 -10.12 4.81
CA ALA A 158 -1.26 -9.14 4.59
C ALA A 158 0.11 -9.77 4.31
N LEU A 159 0.45 -10.88 4.96
CA LEU A 159 1.69 -11.61 4.67
C LEU A 159 1.68 -12.22 3.26
N HIS A 160 0.55 -12.77 2.81
CA HIS A 160 0.40 -13.28 1.45
C HIS A 160 0.51 -12.16 0.41
N VAL A 161 -0.22 -11.06 0.61
CA VAL A 161 -0.22 -9.90 -0.29
C VAL A 161 1.16 -9.26 -0.35
N GLY A 162 1.79 -9.02 0.81
CA GLY A 162 3.11 -8.41 0.89
C GLY A 162 4.18 -9.23 0.16
N SER A 163 4.17 -10.55 0.32
CA SER A 163 5.09 -11.44 -0.40
C SER A 163 4.93 -11.35 -1.92
N CYS A 164 3.71 -11.23 -2.43
CA CYS A 164 3.48 -11.04 -3.87
C CYS A 164 3.99 -9.67 -4.37
N LEU A 165 3.76 -8.61 -3.59
CA LEU A 165 4.12 -7.24 -3.98
C LEU A 165 5.63 -6.98 -3.91
N GLU A 166 6.33 -7.51 -2.90
CA GLU A 166 7.78 -7.36 -2.77
C GLU A 166 8.54 -7.98 -3.97
N LEU A 167 8.02 -9.08 -4.51
CA LEU A 167 8.55 -9.72 -5.72
C LEU A 167 8.36 -8.84 -6.97
N LYS A 168 7.27 -8.05 -7.03
CA LYS A 168 6.91 -7.20 -8.18
C LYS A 168 7.53 -5.79 -8.13
N GLN A 169 7.82 -5.25 -6.94
CA GLN A 169 8.39 -3.90 -6.78
C GLN A 169 9.78 -3.72 -7.42
N LYS A 170 10.54 -4.79 -7.61
CA LYS A 170 11.87 -4.76 -8.26
C LYS A 170 11.84 -4.38 -9.75
N SER A 171 10.66 -4.23 -10.38
CA SER A 171 10.52 -4.05 -11.83
C SER A 171 9.93 -2.72 -12.31
N ASN A 172 9.55 -1.79 -11.42
CA ASN A 172 8.85 -0.57 -11.84
C ASN A 172 9.81 0.57 -12.22
N ASN A 173 10.12 0.66 -13.51
CA ASN A 173 10.96 1.70 -14.10
C ASN A 173 10.13 2.58 -15.08
N TYR A 174 9.05 3.19 -14.59
CA TYR A 174 8.17 4.06 -15.38
C TYR A 174 8.35 5.51 -14.98
N ASN A 175 9.29 6.21 -15.63
CA ASN A 175 9.31 7.66 -15.82
C ASN A 175 10.55 7.97 -16.68
N SER A 176 10.36 8.32 -17.95
CA SER A 176 11.47 8.80 -18.79
C SER A 176 11.73 10.28 -18.52
N ILE A 177 12.98 10.71 -18.60
CA ILE A 177 13.35 12.13 -18.51
C ILE A 177 13.59 12.75 -19.88
N ASN A 178 13.29 14.02 -20.03
CA ASN A 178 13.55 14.80 -21.24
C ASN A 178 15.01 15.25 -21.29
N VAL A 179 15.74 14.84 -22.32
CA VAL A 179 17.17 15.12 -22.47
C VAL A 179 17.42 16.00 -23.68
N VAL A 180 18.29 16.99 -23.52
CA VAL A 180 18.84 17.75 -24.64
C VAL A 180 20.29 17.39 -24.87
N LEU A 181 20.57 16.91 -26.08
CA LEU A 181 21.92 16.54 -26.50
C LEU A 181 22.60 17.75 -27.16
N ILE A 182 23.72 18.20 -26.60
CA ILE A 182 24.59 19.21 -27.21
C ILE A 182 25.83 18.51 -27.76
N CYS A 183 25.84 18.30 -29.08
CA CYS A 183 26.94 17.66 -29.78
C CYS A 183 27.19 18.39 -31.09
N PRO A 184 28.28 19.16 -31.23
CA PRO A 184 28.59 19.89 -32.44
C PRO A 184 28.59 19.00 -33.69
N ALA A 185 28.09 19.53 -34.81
CA ALA A 185 28.04 18.78 -36.06
C ALA A 185 29.46 18.53 -36.60
N TYR A 186 29.94 17.30 -36.45
CA TYR A 186 31.12 16.79 -37.14
C TYR A 186 30.79 15.40 -37.69
N ASN A 187 30.84 15.22 -39.02
CA ASN A 187 30.66 13.94 -39.71
C ASN A 187 29.57 13.02 -39.14
N ASN A 188 28.39 13.57 -38.80
CA ASN A 188 27.24 12.86 -38.20
C ASN A 188 27.45 12.21 -36.82
N LEU A 189 28.51 12.55 -36.08
CA LEU A 189 28.76 12.02 -34.72
C LEU A 189 27.60 12.27 -33.75
N HIS A 190 26.91 13.41 -33.87
CA HIS A 190 25.72 13.73 -33.07
C HIS A 190 24.58 12.72 -33.25
N GLN A 191 24.43 12.10 -34.43
CA GLN A 191 23.43 11.04 -34.68
C GLN A 191 23.86 9.73 -34.02
N VAL A 192 25.13 9.35 -34.17
CA VAL A 192 25.67 8.12 -33.56
C VAL A 192 25.54 8.14 -32.03
N ILE A 193 25.87 9.27 -31.40
CA ILE A 193 25.74 9.43 -29.94
C ILE A 193 24.27 9.39 -29.53
N LYS A 194 23.39 10.05 -30.29
CA LYS A 194 21.95 10.03 -30.05
C LYS A 194 21.41 8.59 -30.05
N GLU A 195 21.71 7.82 -31.09
CA GLU A 195 21.28 6.43 -31.23
C GLU A 195 21.81 5.54 -30.09
N LYS A 196 23.08 5.73 -29.70
CA LYS A 196 23.64 5.03 -28.54
C LYS A 196 22.88 5.36 -27.26
N LEU A 197 22.63 6.64 -26.98
CA LEU A 197 21.88 7.06 -25.79
C LEU A 197 20.46 6.48 -25.76
N GLU A 198 19.75 6.55 -26.89
CA GLU A 198 18.39 6.00 -27.02
C GLU A 198 18.38 4.47 -26.83
N SER A 199 19.44 3.77 -27.28
CA SER A 199 19.59 2.32 -27.10
C SER A 199 19.96 1.92 -25.67
N TYR A 200 20.95 2.56 -25.05
CA TYR A 200 21.43 2.19 -23.72
C TYR A 200 20.42 2.54 -22.61
N PHE A 201 19.70 3.66 -22.77
CA PHE A 201 18.80 4.21 -21.76
C PHE A 201 17.33 4.15 -22.20
N ALA A 202 16.98 3.14 -23.00
CA ALA A 202 15.61 2.90 -23.45
C ALA A 202 14.63 2.94 -22.26
N ASN A 203 13.51 3.65 -22.43
CA ASN A 203 12.48 3.89 -21.41
C ASN A 203 12.92 4.70 -20.17
N GLN A 204 14.19 5.10 -20.08
CA GLN A 204 14.70 5.91 -18.98
C GLN A 204 14.89 7.38 -19.36
N LEU A 205 15.18 7.66 -20.63
CA LEU A 205 15.29 9.01 -21.16
C LEU A 205 14.72 9.12 -22.58
N SER A 206 14.39 10.33 -22.99
CA SER A 206 13.99 10.68 -24.35
C SER A 206 14.75 11.92 -24.79
N ILE A 207 15.43 11.86 -25.94
CA ILE A 207 16.16 13.00 -26.48
C ILE A 207 15.18 13.90 -27.23
N THR A 208 14.73 14.96 -26.56
CA THR A 208 13.71 15.89 -27.09
C THR A 208 14.31 16.87 -28.11
N LYS A 209 15.60 17.20 -27.96
CA LYS A 209 16.30 18.15 -28.83
C LYS A 209 17.77 17.80 -28.97
N THR A 210 18.31 18.00 -30.17
CA THR A 210 19.75 17.91 -30.44
C THR A 210 20.25 19.26 -30.96
N ILE A 211 21.24 19.82 -30.28
CA ILE A 211 21.85 21.11 -30.60
C ILE A 211 23.26 20.85 -31.14
N THR A 212 23.48 21.26 -32.38
CA THR A 212 24.73 21.03 -33.10
C THR A 212 25.60 22.28 -33.28
N ARG A 213 25.14 23.42 -32.74
CA ARG A 213 25.84 24.70 -32.76
C ARG A 213 25.76 25.36 -31.39
N ILE A 214 26.89 25.80 -30.86
CA ILE A 214 26.95 26.49 -29.57
C ILE A 214 26.71 27.98 -29.80
N ASP A 215 25.56 28.48 -29.36
CA ASP A 215 25.24 29.90 -29.34
C ASP A 215 24.39 30.26 -28.11
N SER A 216 24.12 31.55 -27.92
CA SER A 216 23.44 32.07 -26.71
C SER A 216 22.04 31.50 -26.48
N ARG A 217 21.41 30.87 -27.49
CA ARG A 217 20.07 30.26 -27.37
C ARG A 217 20.07 28.96 -26.56
N ILE A 218 21.25 28.42 -26.23
CA ILE A 218 21.39 27.24 -25.38
C ILE A 218 21.00 27.54 -23.92
N ALA A 219 21.08 28.80 -23.49
CA ALA A 219 20.70 29.20 -22.14
C ALA A 219 19.19 29.08 -21.86
N GLU A 220 18.35 29.02 -22.90
CA GLU A 220 16.88 28.94 -22.82
C GLU A 220 16.34 27.53 -23.06
N VAL A 221 17.21 26.52 -23.02
CA VAL A 221 16.82 25.14 -23.31
C VAL A 221 15.98 24.56 -22.18
N ASP A 222 14.79 24.09 -22.52
CA ASP A 222 13.91 23.33 -21.62
C ASP A 222 14.19 21.83 -21.73
N GLY A 223 14.47 21.20 -20.60
CA GLY A 223 14.84 19.80 -20.47
C GLY A 223 15.26 19.46 -19.04
N ASP A 224 15.27 18.18 -18.72
CA ASP A 224 15.57 17.68 -17.37
C ASP A 224 17.08 17.48 -17.18
N LEU A 225 17.76 17.10 -18.27
CA LEU A 225 19.19 16.88 -18.32
C LEU A 225 19.74 17.36 -19.67
N ILE A 226 20.88 18.03 -19.63
CA ILE A 226 21.70 18.32 -20.81
C ILE A 226 22.88 17.36 -20.83
N ILE A 227 22.99 16.57 -21.90
CA ILE A 227 24.18 15.76 -22.17
C ILE A 227 25.01 16.51 -23.20
N SER A 228 26.24 16.87 -22.87
CA SER A 228 27.12 17.60 -23.78
C SER A 228 28.41 16.85 -24.05
N THR A 229 28.92 16.95 -25.28
CA THR A 229 30.25 16.44 -25.65
C THR A 229 31.32 17.54 -25.63
N VAL A 230 30.98 18.73 -25.13
CA VAL A 230 31.81 19.93 -25.15
C VAL A 230 31.58 20.75 -23.90
N THR A 231 32.61 21.48 -23.46
CA THR A 231 32.47 22.40 -22.34
C THR A 231 31.58 23.57 -22.74
N LEU A 232 30.60 23.88 -21.88
CA LEU A 232 29.64 24.96 -22.12
C LEU A 232 30.18 26.25 -21.47
N PRO A 233 30.30 27.36 -22.21
CA PRO A 233 30.96 28.57 -21.72
C PRO A 233 30.08 29.47 -20.83
N PHE A 234 28.97 28.96 -20.32
CA PHE A 234 27.99 29.71 -19.53
C PHE A 234 27.32 28.80 -18.49
N ASN A 235 26.89 29.39 -17.39
CA ASN A 235 26.10 28.70 -16.38
C ASN A 235 24.70 28.43 -16.91
N LEU A 236 24.26 27.18 -16.77
CA LEU A 236 22.93 26.74 -17.14
C LEU A 236 22.07 26.55 -15.90
N ASN A 237 20.80 26.91 -16.01
CA ASN A 237 19.80 26.61 -14.96
C ASN A 237 19.34 25.14 -14.99
N VAL A 238 19.77 24.38 -16.00
CA VAL A 238 19.46 22.95 -16.17
C VAL A 238 20.67 22.12 -15.78
N LYS A 239 20.40 20.99 -15.12
CA LYS A 239 21.43 19.99 -14.80
C LYS A 239 22.09 19.52 -16.08
N HIS A 240 23.42 19.46 -16.09
CA HIS A 240 24.17 19.04 -17.27
C HIS A 240 25.29 18.06 -16.89
N ILE A 241 25.68 17.26 -17.87
CA ILE A 241 26.79 16.32 -17.78
C ILE A 241 27.65 16.43 -19.04
N LEU A 242 28.96 16.47 -18.83
CA LEU A 242 29.95 16.41 -19.90
C LEU A 242 30.35 14.95 -20.10
N ILE A 243 30.25 14.46 -21.33
CA ILE A 243 30.67 13.12 -21.74
C ILE A 243 31.69 13.20 -22.85
N ASN A 244 32.41 12.10 -23.08
CA ASN A 244 33.30 12.01 -24.23
C ASN A 244 32.51 11.90 -25.55
N THR A 245 33.02 12.51 -26.62
CA THR A 245 32.48 12.34 -27.98
C THR A 245 32.46 10.87 -28.39
N PHE A 246 33.46 10.09 -27.96
CA PHE A 246 33.44 8.64 -28.03
C PHE A 246 33.08 8.09 -26.65
N MET A 247 31.77 7.98 -26.40
CA MET A 247 31.22 7.50 -25.13
C MET A 247 31.87 6.18 -24.70
N ASN A 248 32.38 6.15 -23.47
CA ASN A 248 32.98 4.97 -22.83
C ASN A 248 32.08 4.45 -21.69
N GLU A 249 32.53 3.40 -20.99
CA GLU A 249 31.76 2.79 -19.88
C GLU A 249 31.56 3.74 -18.70
N GLU A 250 32.53 4.62 -18.43
CA GLU A 250 32.44 5.63 -17.37
C GLU A 250 31.36 6.67 -17.70
N ASP A 251 31.27 7.12 -18.94
CA ASP A 251 30.20 8.01 -19.42
C ASP A 251 28.83 7.37 -19.21
N ILE A 252 28.68 6.08 -19.53
CA ILE A 252 27.42 5.34 -19.34
C ILE A 252 27.03 5.30 -17.85
N LEU A 253 27.97 4.99 -16.96
CA LEU A 253 27.72 4.95 -15.51
C LEU A 253 27.35 6.33 -14.96
N ASN A 254 28.04 7.38 -15.41
CA ASN A 254 27.80 8.76 -15.01
C ASN A 254 26.42 9.25 -15.49
N ILE A 255 26.04 8.95 -16.74
CA ILE A 255 24.70 9.23 -17.25
C ILE A 255 23.65 8.49 -16.43
N GLN A 256 23.84 7.19 -16.17
CA GLN A 256 22.88 6.38 -15.40
C GLN A 256 22.65 6.95 -13.99
N THR A 257 23.73 7.30 -13.30
CA THR A 257 23.67 7.93 -11.97
C THR A 257 22.88 9.23 -12.03
N LYS A 258 23.16 10.08 -13.03
CA LYS A 258 22.49 11.37 -13.17
C LYS A 258 21.01 11.25 -13.54
N VAL A 259 20.68 10.32 -14.44
CA VAL A 259 19.31 10.00 -14.83
C VAL A 259 18.52 9.52 -13.62
N ASN A 260 19.07 8.60 -12.83
CA ASN A 260 18.43 8.10 -11.61
C ASN A 260 18.18 9.23 -10.60
N GLN A 261 19.17 10.09 -10.36
CA GLN A 261 19.04 11.25 -9.48
C GLN A 261 17.87 12.16 -9.92
N ILE A 262 17.81 12.51 -11.21
CA ILE A 262 16.77 13.40 -11.74
C ILE A 262 15.39 12.76 -11.71
N LYS A 263 15.30 11.46 -12.04
CA LYS A 263 14.05 10.69 -11.94
C LYS A 263 13.54 10.67 -10.51
N HIS A 264 14.43 10.47 -9.54
CA HIS A 264 14.11 10.49 -8.12
C HIS A 264 13.53 11.86 -7.72
N GLU A 265 14.26 12.94 -7.96
CA GLU A 265 13.83 14.30 -7.58
C GLU A 265 12.51 14.71 -8.23
N LYS A 266 12.31 14.40 -9.52
CA LYS A 266 11.04 14.68 -10.21
C LYS A 266 9.87 13.90 -9.63
N LYS A 267 10.08 12.62 -9.32
CA LYS A 267 9.09 11.78 -8.66
C LYS A 267 8.69 12.42 -7.33
N GLN A 268 9.68 12.82 -6.52
CA GLN A 268 9.44 13.44 -5.22
C GLN A 268 8.69 14.77 -5.32
N GLN A 269 9.09 15.66 -6.24
CA GLN A 269 8.38 16.93 -6.46
C GLN A 269 6.93 16.71 -6.89
N ARG A 270 6.68 15.75 -7.79
CA ARG A 270 5.33 15.40 -8.23
C ARG A 270 4.48 14.87 -7.08
N ILE A 271 5.02 13.96 -6.27
CA ILE A 271 4.35 13.40 -5.09
C ILE A 271 4.00 14.52 -4.12
N LYS A 272 4.96 15.39 -3.79
CA LYS A 272 4.77 16.54 -2.89
C LYS A 272 3.64 17.45 -3.38
N GLN A 273 3.68 17.87 -4.64
CA GLN A 273 2.64 18.73 -5.23
C GLN A 273 1.27 18.06 -5.20
N ASN A 274 1.20 16.78 -5.57
CA ASN A 274 -0.04 16.02 -5.57
C ASN A 274 -0.61 15.86 -4.15
N LEU A 275 0.22 15.52 -3.16
CA LEU A 275 -0.20 15.38 -1.76
C LEU A 275 -0.74 16.70 -1.21
N ILE A 276 -0.01 17.80 -1.39
CA ILE A 276 -0.43 19.13 -0.91
C ILE A 276 -1.76 19.54 -1.55
N SER A 277 -1.97 19.22 -2.83
CA SER A 277 -3.21 19.55 -3.54
C SER A 277 -4.47 18.89 -2.97
N LEU A 278 -4.33 17.85 -2.14
CA LEU A 278 -5.46 17.17 -1.51
C LEU A 278 -5.97 17.85 -0.23
N PHE A 279 -5.22 18.81 0.32
CA PHE A 279 -5.59 19.50 1.55
C PHE A 279 -6.30 20.82 1.25
N ASP A 280 -7.48 21.03 1.85
CA ASP A 280 -8.22 22.29 1.78
C ASP A 280 -8.34 22.91 3.18
N LYS A 281 -8.10 24.22 3.28
CA LYS A 281 -8.26 25.00 4.52
C LYS A 281 -9.64 24.82 5.18
N LYS A 282 -10.71 24.58 4.41
CA LYS A 282 -12.07 24.34 4.92
C LYS A 282 -12.24 22.98 5.60
N LEU A 283 -11.32 22.04 5.35
CA LEU A 283 -11.27 20.70 5.93
C LEU A 283 -10.23 20.56 7.05
N PHE A 284 -9.51 21.64 7.36
CA PHE A 284 -8.59 21.70 8.48
C PHE A 284 -9.30 22.23 9.73
N LEU A 285 -9.35 21.42 10.78
CA LEU A 285 -10.09 21.70 11.99
C LEU A 285 -9.17 21.55 13.21
N VAL A 286 -9.18 22.54 14.09
CA VAL A 286 -8.52 22.46 15.41
C VAL A 286 -9.59 22.62 16.47
N THR A 287 -9.65 21.69 17.43
CA THR A 287 -10.70 21.69 18.46
C THR A 287 -10.17 21.29 19.84
N ASN A 288 -10.87 21.75 20.87
CA ASN A 288 -10.69 21.32 22.27
C ASN A 288 -11.90 20.51 22.77
N LYS A 289 -12.82 20.14 21.87
CA LYS A 289 -13.97 19.30 22.15
C LYS A 289 -13.51 17.92 22.63
N ILE A 290 -14.21 17.38 23.62
CA ILE A 290 -14.07 15.98 24.03
C ILE A 290 -15.01 15.16 23.16
N PHE A 291 -14.49 14.10 22.57
CA PHE A 291 -15.26 13.14 21.79
C PHE A 291 -15.49 11.88 22.62
N GLU A 292 -16.65 11.25 22.45
CA GLU A 292 -16.99 10.00 23.14
C GLU A 292 -16.24 8.81 22.53
N ASP A 293 -16.21 8.74 21.20
CA ASP A 293 -15.63 7.63 20.43
C ASP A 293 -15.08 8.09 19.07
N GLU A 294 -14.36 7.19 18.40
CA GLU A 294 -13.86 7.40 17.03
C GLU A 294 -14.98 7.72 16.03
N PHE A 295 -16.17 7.15 16.24
CA PHE A 295 -17.28 7.28 15.31
C PHE A 295 -17.88 8.69 15.33
N GLU A 296 -17.85 9.38 16.46
CA GLU A 296 -18.26 10.78 16.58
C GLU A 296 -17.35 11.69 15.75
N VAL A 297 -16.05 11.44 15.78
CA VAL A 297 -15.05 12.15 14.98
C VAL A 297 -15.28 11.92 13.49
N ILE A 298 -15.44 10.66 13.08
CA ILE A 298 -15.72 10.29 11.69
C ILE A 298 -17.00 11.00 11.21
N ARG A 299 -18.08 10.97 11.99
CA ARG A 299 -19.34 11.67 11.64
C ARG A 299 -19.17 13.17 11.55
N LEU A 300 -18.37 13.79 12.42
CA LEU A 300 -18.10 15.23 12.37
C LEU A 300 -17.39 15.62 11.07
N ILE A 301 -16.32 14.90 10.72
CA ILE A 301 -15.52 15.19 9.53
C ILE A 301 -16.33 14.93 8.26
N THR A 302 -17.00 13.76 8.17
CA THR A 302 -17.80 13.40 6.98
C THR A 302 -18.97 14.35 6.75
N ARG A 303 -19.66 14.83 7.80
CA ARG A 303 -20.69 15.90 7.66
C ARG A 303 -20.12 17.16 7.03
N LYS A 304 -18.90 17.56 7.41
CA LYS A 304 -18.22 18.72 6.80
C LYS A 304 -17.94 18.46 5.32
N MET A 305 -17.42 17.29 4.96
CA MET A 305 -17.15 16.92 3.57
C MET A 305 -18.43 16.87 2.72
N ILE A 306 -19.53 16.36 3.28
CA ILE A 306 -20.86 16.37 2.64
C ILE A 306 -21.32 17.82 2.38
N SER A 307 -21.18 18.72 3.38
CA SER A 307 -21.57 20.13 3.23
C SER A 307 -20.79 20.88 2.14
N LEU A 308 -19.59 20.39 1.80
CA LEU A 308 -18.74 20.92 0.74
C LEU A 308 -18.93 20.18 -0.61
N ASN A 309 -19.87 19.23 -0.68
CA ASN A 309 -20.16 18.41 -1.86
C ASN A 309 -18.94 17.59 -2.36
N LEU A 310 -18.07 17.16 -1.44
CA LEU A 310 -16.89 16.33 -1.76
C LEU A 310 -17.19 14.84 -1.73
N VAL A 311 -18.22 14.44 -0.98
CA VAL A 311 -18.64 13.05 -0.79
C VAL A 311 -20.17 12.94 -0.78
N LYS A 312 -20.68 11.73 -1.02
CA LYS A 312 -22.12 11.42 -0.99
C LYS A 312 -22.63 11.29 0.46
N GLN A 313 -23.95 11.34 0.63
CA GLN A 313 -24.60 11.27 1.96
C GLN A 313 -24.28 9.98 2.72
N ASN A 314 -24.17 8.85 2.02
CA ASN A 314 -23.88 7.54 2.61
C ASN A 314 -22.38 7.31 2.89
N PHE A 315 -21.49 8.24 2.52
CA PHE A 315 -20.05 8.08 2.65
C PHE A 315 -19.61 7.81 4.11
N ALA A 316 -20.28 8.43 5.08
CA ALA A 316 -20.01 8.18 6.49
C ALA A 316 -20.22 6.71 6.88
N GLU A 317 -21.24 6.04 6.34
CA GLU A 317 -21.53 4.65 6.64
C GLU A 317 -20.42 3.72 6.13
N ASP A 318 -19.86 4.01 4.95
CA ASP A 318 -18.76 3.23 4.37
C ASP A 318 -17.46 3.37 5.18
N VAL A 319 -17.15 4.58 5.66
CA VAL A 319 -16.00 4.83 6.55
C VAL A 319 -16.19 4.11 7.89
N LEU A 320 -17.39 4.20 8.47
CA LEU A 320 -17.71 3.51 9.73
C LEU A 320 -17.69 1.98 9.58
N LYS A 321 -18.15 1.45 8.44
CA LYS A 321 -18.08 0.02 8.13
C LYS A 321 -16.63 -0.45 8.08
N ARG A 322 -15.75 0.30 7.41
CA ARG A 322 -14.30 0.05 7.35
C ARG A 322 -13.68 0.04 8.74
N GLU A 323 -13.95 1.09 9.53
CA GLU A 323 -13.34 1.28 10.86
C GLU A 323 -13.68 0.13 11.81
N LYS A 324 -14.88 -0.46 11.68
CA LYS A 324 -15.30 -1.63 12.46
C LYS A 324 -14.58 -2.93 12.09
N LEU A 325 -14.00 -3.04 10.90
CA LEU A 325 -13.25 -4.23 10.49
C LEU A 325 -11.87 -4.27 11.14
N SER A 326 -11.17 -3.14 11.15
CA SER A 326 -9.91 -2.95 11.85
C SER A 326 -9.71 -1.45 12.09
N SER A 327 -9.16 -1.10 13.25
CA SER A 327 -8.88 0.29 13.60
C SER A 327 -7.86 0.92 12.65
N THR A 328 -8.11 2.16 12.20
CA THR A 328 -7.15 3.00 11.45
C THR A 328 -6.16 3.74 12.32
N ALA A 329 -6.20 3.55 13.64
CA ALA A 329 -5.22 4.12 14.54
C ALA A 329 -3.86 3.40 14.45
N PHE A 330 -2.78 4.17 14.46
CA PHE A 330 -1.43 3.66 14.63
C PHE A 330 -0.62 4.52 15.58
N ASN A 331 0.34 3.88 16.26
CA ASN A 331 1.24 4.48 17.27
C ASN A 331 0.54 5.24 18.40
N ASN A 332 -0.73 4.94 18.67
CA ASN A 332 -1.52 5.56 19.73
C ASN A 332 -1.68 7.10 19.63
N ILE A 333 -1.38 7.72 18.48
CA ILE A 333 -1.34 9.18 18.35
C ILE A 333 -2.04 9.74 17.11
N VAL A 334 -2.24 8.90 16.09
CA VAL A 334 -2.89 9.29 14.82
C VAL A 334 -3.87 8.22 14.35
N ALA A 335 -4.95 8.64 13.71
CA ALA A 335 -5.89 7.77 13.02
C ALA A 335 -6.16 8.29 11.61
N VAL A 336 -6.26 7.38 10.64
CA VAL A 336 -6.47 7.74 9.22
C VAL A 336 -7.70 7.02 8.64
N PRO A 337 -8.91 7.37 9.11
CA PRO A 337 -10.14 6.77 8.62
C PRO A 337 -10.35 7.06 7.13
N HIS A 338 -10.86 6.09 6.40
CA HIS A 338 -11.22 6.25 4.99
C HIS A 338 -12.30 5.24 4.63
N SER A 339 -12.98 5.49 3.51
CA SER A 339 -14.05 4.62 3.02
C SER A 339 -13.46 3.30 2.54
N ILE A 340 -14.19 2.20 2.76
CA ILE A 340 -13.83 0.89 2.18
C ILE A 340 -13.93 0.87 0.65
N ASN A 341 -14.63 1.85 0.07
CA ASN A 341 -14.86 2.01 -1.36
C ASN A 341 -14.29 3.36 -1.82
N MET A 342 -13.79 3.45 -3.06
CA MET A 342 -13.37 4.72 -3.67
C MET A 342 -14.56 5.52 -4.20
N ASN A 343 -15.48 5.91 -3.32
CA ASN A 343 -16.79 6.47 -3.66
C ASN A 343 -16.95 7.96 -3.36
N ALA A 344 -15.85 8.69 -3.16
CA ALA A 344 -15.89 10.15 -3.06
C ALA A 344 -16.15 10.80 -4.42
N LEU A 345 -16.70 12.02 -4.40
CA LEU A 345 -16.86 12.84 -5.60
C LEU A 345 -15.55 13.53 -5.98
N GLN A 346 -14.72 13.85 -4.99
CA GLN A 346 -13.39 14.43 -5.17
C GLN A 346 -12.43 13.87 -4.13
N THR A 347 -11.19 13.54 -4.54
CA THR A 347 -10.16 13.12 -3.59
C THR A 347 -9.77 14.30 -2.69
N SER A 348 -9.79 14.09 -1.38
CA SER A 348 -9.47 15.13 -0.40
C SER A 348 -9.07 14.52 0.94
N ILE A 349 -8.24 15.25 1.68
CA ILE A 349 -7.83 14.91 3.05
C ILE A 349 -8.38 15.95 4.00
N ALA A 350 -9.14 15.49 4.99
CA ALA A 350 -9.62 16.32 6.08
C ALA A 350 -8.84 16.03 7.35
N VAL A 351 -8.35 17.09 8.01
CA VAL A 351 -7.49 16.98 9.18
C VAL A 351 -8.19 17.58 10.38
N LEU A 352 -8.30 16.80 11.45
CA LEU A 352 -8.73 17.25 12.76
C LEU A 352 -7.58 17.11 13.75
N ILE A 353 -7.14 18.24 14.30
CA ILE A 353 -6.21 18.28 15.44
C ILE A 353 -7.01 18.52 16.71
N THR A 354 -6.83 17.66 17.70
CA THR A 354 -7.48 17.79 19.00
C THR A 354 -6.48 18.22 20.09
N LYS A 355 -6.90 19.15 20.94
CA LYS A 355 -6.14 19.55 22.14
C LYS A 355 -6.34 18.58 23.31
N LYS A 356 -7.33 17.68 23.22
CA LYS A 356 -7.61 16.64 24.22
C LYS A 356 -7.54 15.26 23.55
N PRO A 357 -6.93 14.25 24.19
CA PRO A 357 -6.80 12.93 23.58
C PRO A 357 -8.16 12.31 23.27
N ILE A 358 -8.23 11.61 22.14
CA ILE A 358 -9.41 10.84 21.72
C ILE A 358 -9.09 9.35 21.86
N HIS A 359 -10.06 8.60 22.41
CA HIS A 359 -10.05 7.14 22.37
C HIS A 359 -10.47 6.66 20.98
N TRP A 360 -9.73 5.68 20.44
CA TRP A 360 -9.93 5.16 19.09
C TRP A 360 -9.59 3.67 19.04
N GLY A 361 -10.60 2.82 19.21
CA GLY A 361 -10.38 1.39 19.44
C GLY A 361 -9.48 1.16 20.67
N GLU A 362 -8.34 0.49 20.49
CA GLU A 362 -7.36 0.26 21.58
C GLU A 362 -6.46 1.50 21.86
N ALA A 363 -6.42 2.47 20.94
CA ALA A 363 -5.67 3.69 21.15
C ALA A 363 -6.43 4.64 22.11
N SER A 364 -5.69 5.34 22.94
CA SER A 364 -6.20 6.24 23.98
C SER A 364 -5.70 7.68 23.86
N ASN A 365 -4.78 7.98 22.94
CA ASN A 365 -4.11 9.28 22.87
C ASN A 365 -4.06 9.86 21.45
N ILE A 366 -5.11 9.65 20.63
CA ILE A 366 -5.17 10.21 19.29
C ILE A 366 -5.19 11.75 19.37
N LYS A 367 -4.25 12.38 18.67
CA LYS A 367 -4.09 13.84 18.56
C LYS A 367 -4.46 14.36 17.17
N ILE A 368 -4.24 13.54 16.13
CA ILE A 368 -4.54 13.88 14.75
C ILE A 368 -5.46 12.80 14.18
N THR A 369 -6.55 13.23 13.55
CA THR A 369 -7.37 12.38 12.68
C THR A 369 -7.31 12.93 11.26
N SER A 370 -6.78 12.15 10.33
CA SER A 370 -6.70 12.51 8.91
C SER A 370 -7.63 11.63 8.09
N LEU A 371 -8.85 12.10 7.84
CA LEU A 371 -9.82 11.35 7.07
C LEU A 371 -9.56 11.52 5.57
N ILE A 372 -9.34 10.42 4.88
CA ILE A 372 -9.06 10.41 3.43
C ILE A 372 -10.33 10.00 2.68
N ALA A 373 -10.79 10.85 1.76
CA ALA A 373 -11.82 10.53 0.79
C ALA A 373 -11.18 10.38 -0.59
N MET A 374 -11.55 9.33 -1.32
CA MET A 374 -10.93 8.96 -2.59
C MET A 374 -11.96 8.86 -3.71
N ASN A 375 -11.66 9.50 -4.84
CA ASN A 375 -12.40 9.33 -6.08
C ASN A 375 -11.78 8.19 -6.90
N TYR A 376 -12.62 7.28 -7.40
CA TYR A 376 -12.22 6.13 -8.21
C TYR A 376 -11.41 6.51 -9.47
N GLU A 377 -11.73 7.62 -10.13
CA GLU A 377 -11.03 8.09 -11.35
C GLU A 377 -9.60 8.59 -11.05
N GLU A 378 -9.32 8.95 -9.79
CA GLU A 378 -8.04 9.50 -9.34
C GLU A 378 -7.15 8.44 -8.65
N ARG A 379 -7.56 7.17 -8.67
CA ARG A 379 -6.88 6.05 -7.99
C ARG A 379 -5.42 5.82 -8.42
N ASN A 380 -5.01 6.31 -9.59
CA ASN A 380 -3.61 6.27 -10.07
C ASN A 380 -2.65 7.00 -9.13
N ILE A 381 -3.12 8.07 -8.48
CA ILE A 381 -2.30 8.94 -7.64
C ILE A 381 -2.36 8.49 -6.17
N TYR A 382 -3.40 7.71 -5.81
CA TYR A 382 -3.65 7.25 -4.45
C TYR A 382 -2.46 6.55 -3.83
N ARG A 383 -1.89 5.54 -4.50
CA ARG A 383 -0.82 4.71 -3.90
C ARG A 383 0.37 5.57 -3.48
N ASP A 384 0.91 6.33 -4.42
CA ASP A 384 2.11 7.12 -4.19
C ASP A 384 1.87 8.21 -3.13
N ILE A 385 0.67 8.80 -3.07
CA ILE A 385 0.30 9.78 -2.04
C ILE A 385 0.09 9.13 -0.67
N TYR A 386 -0.66 8.03 -0.64
CA TYR A 386 -1.03 7.34 0.58
C TYR A 386 0.22 6.79 1.26
N ASP A 387 1.09 6.10 0.53
CA ASP A 387 2.34 5.57 1.10
C ASP A 387 3.19 6.68 1.73
N GLU A 388 3.37 7.80 1.04
CA GLU A 388 4.19 8.92 1.51
C GLU A 388 3.56 9.64 2.70
N TYR A 389 2.25 9.89 2.64
CA TYR A 389 1.55 10.54 3.75
C TYR A 389 1.53 9.66 5.00
N ILE A 390 1.26 8.36 4.86
CA ILE A 390 1.27 7.45 5.99
C ILE A 390 2.70 7.26 6.52
N LYS A 391 3.74 7.20 5.67
CA LYS A 391 5.14 7.15 6.11
C LYS A 391 5.46 8.31 7.06
N ILE A 392 5.00 9.52 6.74
CA ILE A 392 5.16 10.70 7.62
C ILE A 392 4.41 10.50 8.94
N LEU A 393 3.15 10.10 8.88
CA LEU A 393 2.33 9.92 10.08
C LEU A 393 2.79 8.73 10.95
N SER A 394 3.47 7.74 10.36
CA SER A 394 3.99 6.56 11.06
C SER A 394 5.15 6.89 11.98
N ASP A 395 5.74 8.09 11.86
CA ASP A 395 6.73 8.58 12.81
C ASP A 395 6.06 9.41 13.93
N THR A 396 6.29 9.02 15.17
CA THR A 396 5.69 9.68 16.35
C THR A 396 6.21 11.11 16.54
N GLU A 397 7.46 11.40 16.18
CA GLU A 397 8.03 12.75 16.24
C GLU A 397 7.34 13.67 15.22
N ASN A 398 7.17 13.18 13.99
CA ASN A 398 6.47 13.89 12.92
C ASN A 398 5.03 14.23 13.32
N VAL A 399 4.29 13.27 13.87
CA VAL A 399 2.92 13.52 14.36
C VAL A 399 2.91 14.56 15.48
N ASN A 400 3.88 14.53 16.41
CA ASN A 400 3.95 15.53 17.47
C ASN A 400 4.30 16.93 16.96
N LYS A 401 5.14 17.05 15.92
CA LYS A 401 5.40 18.32 15.23
C LYS A 401 4.08 18.84 14.63
N LEU A 402 3.44 18.04 13.78
CA LEU A 402 2.17 18.37 13.11
C LEU A 402 1.05 18.74 14.09
N ALA A 403 0.92 18.01 15.20
CA ALA A 403 -0.13 18.23 16.20
C ALA A 403 -0.02 19.57 16.95
N ARG A 404 1.11 20.27 16.85
CA ARG A 404 1.29 21.62 17.41
C ARG A 404 0.74 22.72 16.51
N SER A 405 0.35 22.40 15.28
CA SER A 405 -0.16 23.38 14.33
C SER A 405 -1.54 23.91 14.76
N GLU A 406 -1.66 25.24 14.82
CA GLU A 406 -2.94 25.92 15.12
C GLU A 406 -3.63 26.48 13.88
N THR A 407 -2.93 26.56 12.76
CA THR A 407 -3.43 27.08 11.47
C THR A 407 -3.19 26.08 10.35
N TYR A 408 -3.99 26.19 9.29
CA TYR A 408 -3.83 25.37 8.09
C TYR A 408 -2.46 25.61 7.46
N GLU A 409 -2.06 26.88 7.32
CA GLU A 409 -0.78 27.26 6.72
C GLU A 409 0.39 26.66 7.51
N GLY A 410 0.37 26.75 8.84
CA GLY A 410 1.42 26.16 9.68
C GLY A 410 1.48 24.63 9.58
N PHE A 411 0.34 23.96 9.44
CA PHE A 411 0.31 22.51 9.23
C PHE A 411 0.90 22.11 7.88
N ILE A 412 0.58 22.83 6.81
CA ILE A 412 1.11 22.57 5.47
C ILE A 412 2.60 22.86 5.39
N ASP A 413 3.08 23.96 6.00
CA ASP A 413 4.50 24.29 6.05
C ASP A 413 5.31 23.19 6.76
N GLN A 414 4.82 22.71 7.91
CA GLN A 414 5.44 21.58 8.61
C GLN A 414 5.39 20.29 7.80
N LEU A 415 4.27 19.99 7.14
CA LEU A 415 4.16 18.81 6.30
C LEU A 415 5.16 18.86 5.13
N ILE A 416 5.33 20.04 4.53
CA ILE A 416 6.32 20.29 3.46
C ILE A 416 7.74 20.03 3.95
N GLU A 417 8.10 20.57 5.12
CA GLU A 417 9.42 20.38 5.73
C GLU A 417 9.69 18.89 6.00
N LEU A 418 8.71 18.16 6.54
CA LEU A 418 8.82 16.72 6.79
C LEU A 418 8.98 15.88 5.51
N ILE A 419 8.30 16.27 4.42
CA ILE A 419 8.49 15.64 3.11
C ILE A 419 9.93 15.86 2.65
N ASP A 420 10.48 17.06 2.82
CA ASP A 420 11.85 17.39 2.40
C ASP A 420 12.89 16.65 3.26
N GLU A 421 12.71 16.56 4.59
CA GLU A 421 13.60 15.84 5.52
C GLU A 421 13.69 14.33 5.20
N GLN A 422 12.56 13.68 4.87
CA GLN A 422 12.56 12.25 4.49
C GLN A 422 13.39 11.96 3.23
N ASN A 423 13.55 12.96 2.38
CA ASN A 423 14.24 12.84 1.10
C ASN A 423 15.76 13.08 1.18
N GLU A 424 16.26 13.66 2.28
CA GLU A 424 17.71 13.83 2.49
C GLU A 424 18.37 12.60 3.13
N GLY A 425 17.58 11.66 3.68
CA GLY A 425 18.05 10.46 4.38
C GLY A 425 18.11 9.17 3.56
N GLU A 426 17.64 9.16 2.31
CA GLU A 426 17.75 8.06 1.33
C GLU A 426 18.85 8.35 0.31
#